data_AF-A0A524IT21-F1
#
_entry.id   AF-A0A524IT21-F1
#
_cell.length_a   1.000
_cell.length_b   1.000
_cell.length_c   1.000
_cell.angle_alpha   90.00
_cell.angle_beta   90.00
_cell.angle_gamma   90.00
#
_symmetry.space_group_name_H-M   'P 1'
#
loop_
_entity.id
_entity.type
_entity.pdbx_description
1 polymer ?
#
loop_
_entity_poly.entity_id
_entity_poly.type
_entity_poly.pdbx_seq_one_letter_code
_entity_poly.pdbx_strand_id
1 'polypeptide(L)'
;MKFKTIFLIFNIVLIFSFAIIYIMPLIMLGWEYTRLFWTKNWFLPVIFMLVIGILNTYFIINWKLFHYLEKEDWESLITHIEGKLYREGRFREQFIRILVNAYLVKSDISAIEKVEKEIRNRKPSLLPKFALQLGIPHLLRNEPRDMLDYYGAFLRSAPGQDRDWIQWNYAFALLLNEKREESKEELRVLSEKISEPLLKLLVLYLLDSFSRSDDAVKDLVDSGRKELREKAPSGSWEQITERNRMNVQVVVLSKLIKDAQNWLFGNT
;
A
#
# COMPACT_ATOMS: atom_id res chain seq x y z
N MET A 1 -17.58 0.45 -17.31
CA MET A 1 -18.87 1.18 -17.21
C MET A 1 -18.56 2.62 -16.87
N LYS A 2 -19.28 3.59 -17.44
CA LYS A 2 -19.01 5.01 -17.16
C LYS A 2 -19.21 5.29 -15.67
N PHE A 3 -18.37 6.11 -15.04
CA PHE A 3 -18.47 6.39 -13.60
C PHE A 3 -19.82 7.03 -13.24
N LYS A 4 -20.37 7.84 -14.16
CA LYS A 4 -21.76 8.33 -14.14
C LYS A 4 -22.77 7.21 -13.96
N THR A 5 -22.59 6.10 -14.67
CA THR A 5 -23.46 4.92 -14.62
C THR A 5 -23.35 4.21 -13.28
N ILE A 6 -22.13 4.04 -12.74
CA ILE A 6 -21.92 3.44 -11.42
C ILE A 6 -22.59 4.29 -10.33
N PHE A 7 -22.38 5.61 -10.36
CA PHE A 7 -23.00 6.55 -9.43
C PHE A 7 -24.54 6.53 -9.51
N LEU A 8 -25.09 6.47 -10.73
CA LEU A 8 -26.54 6.38 -10.94
C LEU A 8 -27.09 5.06 -10.40
N ILE A 9 -26.47 3.93 -10.73
CA ILE A 9 -26.87 2.60 -10.23
C ILE A 9 -26.79 2.55 -8.71
N PHE A 10 -25.71 3.06 -8.12
CA PHE A 10 -25.54 3.11 -6.66
C PHE A 10 -26.68 3.89 -5.99
N ASN A 11 -27.02 5.08 -6.48
CA ASN A 11 -28.13 5.87 -5.96
C ASN A 11 -29.48 5.15 -6.14
N ILE A 12 -29.72 4.51 -7.30
CA ILE A 12 -30.94 3.75 -7.55
C ILE A 12 -31.07 2.59 -6.56
N VAL A 13 -30.02 1.80 -6.38
CA VAL A 13 -29.99 0.67 -5.45
C VAL A 13 -30.24 1.16 -4.02
N LEU A 14 -29.59 2.26 -3.62
CA LEU A 14 -29.70 2.79 -2.26
C LEU A 14 -31.10 3.34 -1.97
N ILE A 15 -31.71 4.06 -2.92
CA ILE A 15 -33.11 4.51 -2.86
C ILE A 15 -34.06 3.32 -2.83
N PHE A 16 -33.82 2.31 -3.66
CA PHE A 16 -34.67 1.12 -3.73
C PHE A 16 -34.60 0.29 -2.45
N SER A 17 -33.41 0.06 -1.88
CA SER A 17 -33.22 -0.62 -0.61
C SER A 17 -33.91 0.12 0.54
N PHE A 18 -33.81 1.45 0.59
CA PHE A 18 -34.53 2.24 1.58
C PHE A 18 -36.05 2.17 1.38
N ALA A 19 -36.52 2.28 0.14
CA ALA A 19 -37.94 2.16 -0.18
C ALA A 19 -38.50 0.81 0.27
N ILE A 20 -37.77 -0.29 0.05
CA ILE A 20 -38.16 -1.62 0.55
C ILE A 20 -38.29 -1.59 2.08
N ILE A 21 -37.27 -1.13 2.80
CA ILE A 21 -37.30 -1.12 4.27
C ILE A 21 -38.45 -0.23 4.80
N TYR A 22 -38.68 0.92 4.15
CA TYR A 22 -39.67 1.90 4.57
C TYR A 22 -41.12 1.49 4.23
N ILE A 23 -41.31 0.73 3.15
CA ILE A 23 -42.62 0.27 2.64
C ILE A 23 -42.95 -1.15 3.10
N MET A 24 -41.96 -1.97 3.52
CA MET A 24 -42.19 -3.36 3.98
C MET A 24 -43.31 -3.49 5.03
N PRO A 25 -43.42 -2.63 6.06
CA PRO A 25 -44.51 -2.72 7.03
C PRO A 25 -45.90 -2.61 6.40
N LEU A 26 -46.04 -1.85 5.31
CA LEU A 26 -47.30 -1.70 4.58
C LEU A 26 -47.72 -3.01 3.91
N ILE A 27 -46.74 -3.72 3.33
CA ILE A 27 -46.97 -4.96 2.58
C ILE A 27 -47.23 -6.13 3.54
N MET A 28 -46.52 -6.19 4.68
CA MET A 28 -46.54 -7.35 5.57
C MET A 28 -47.50 -7.23 6.76
N LEU A 29 -47.69 -6.03 7.31
CA LEU A 29 -48.38 -5.82 8.60
C LEU A 29 -49.66 -4.98 8.48
N GLY A 30 -49.95 -4.43 7.30
CA GLY A 30 -51.13 -3.60 7.05
C GLY A 30 -50.99 -2.15 7.49
N TRP A 31 -52.04 -1.37 7.25
CA TRP A 31 -52.01 0.10 7.37
C TRP A 31 -51.83 0.62 8.81
N GLU A 32 -52.46 -0.03 9.79
CA GLU A 32 -52.41 0.42 11.19
C GLU A 32 -50.99 0.34 11.77
N TYR A 33 -50.29 -0.78 11.55
CA TYR A 33 -48.90 -0.96 11.97
C TYR A 33 -47.93 -0.06 11.20
N THR A 34 -48.21 0.22 9.93
CA THR A 34 -47.41 1.14 9.11
C THR A 34 -47.42 2.56 9.68
N ARG A 35 -48.60 3.07 10.05
CA ARG A 35 -48.72 4.40 10.64
C ARG A 35 -47.95 4.49 11.96
N LEU A 36 -48.03 3.45 12.79
CA LEU A 36 -47.26 3.38 14.03
C LEU A 36 -45.75 3.35 13.76
N PHE A 37 -45.31 2.57 12.77
CA PHE A 37 -43.92 2.48 12.35
C PHE A 37 -43.38 3.83 11.84
N TRP A 38 -44.10 4.52 10.95
CA TRP A 38 -43.68 5.83 10.44
C TRP A 38 -43.68 6.91 11.51
N THR A 39 -44.63 6.88 12.45
CA THR A 39 -44.66 7.86 13.53
C THR A 39 -43.50 7.65 14.51
N LYS A 40 -43.14 6.40 14.80
CA LYS A 40 -41.98 6.08 15.66
C LYS A 40 -40.64 6.27 14.95
N ASN A 41 -40.58 6.05 13.64
CA ASN A 41 -39.34 6.05 12.86
C ASN A 41 -39.25 7.21 11.84
N TRP A 42 -39.91 8.34 12.11
CA TRP A 42 -39.90 9.52 11.23
C TRP A 42 -38.48 10.05 10.95
N PHE A 43 -37.53 9.75 11.84
CA PHE A 43 -36.12 10.13 11.70
C PHE A 43 -35.38 9.33 10.60
N LEU A 44 -35.88 8.15 10.20
CA LEU A 44 -35.23 7.31 9.19
C LEU A 44 -35.09 8.03 7.83
N PRO A 45 -36.15 8.62 7.24
CA PRO A 45 -36.02 9.46 6.04
C PRO A 45 -35.03 10.61 6.19
N VAL A 46 -34.96 11.25 7.36
CA VAL A 46 -34.06 12.38 7.60
C VAL A 46 -32.60 11.92 7.61
N ILE A 47 -32.29 10.86 8.34
CA ILE A 47 -30.94 10.26 8.36
C ILE A 47 -30.57 9.79 6.95
N PHE A 48 -31.50 9.16 6.23
CA PHE A 48 -31.28 8.72 4.87
C PHE A 48 -30.94 9.87 3.92
N MET A 49 -31.69 10.97 3.97
CA MET A 49 -31.41 12.18 3.19
C MET A 49 -30.05 12.78 3.55
N LEU A 50 -29.68 12.77 4.83
CA LEU A 50 -28.36 13.22 5.29
C LEU A 50 -27.24 12.34 4.71
N VAL A 51 -27.38 11.01 4.77
CA VAL A 51 -26.39 10.07 4.22
C VAL A 51 -26.26 10.23 2.71
N ILE A 52 -27.37 10.29 1.97
CA ILE A 52 -27.37 10.56 0.52
C ILE A 52 -26.71 11.90 0.23
N GLY A 53 -27.05 12.94 0.99
CA GLY A 53 -26.50 14.28 0.84
C GLY A 53 -24.97 14.28 0.99
N ILE A 54 -24.44 13.64 2.04
CA ILE A 54 -23.00 13.53 2.27
C ILE A 54 -22.32 12.77 1.13
N LEU A 55 -22.86 11.61 0.75
CA LEU A 55 -22.28 10.79 -0.32
C LEU A 55 -22.28 11.55 -1.65
N ASN A 56 -23.42 12.09 -2.07
CA ASN A 56 -23.53 12.84 -3.32
C ASN A 56 -22.62 14.07 -3.33
N THR A 57 -22.51 14.79 -2.20
CA THR A 57 -21.58 15.91 -2.06
C THR A 57 -20.13 15.45 -2.24
N TYR A 58 -19.73 14.34 -1.61
CA TYR A 58 -18.40 13.76 -1.77
C TYR A 58 -18.10 13.38 -3.23
N PHE A 59 -19.06 12.77 -3.93
CA PHE A 59 -18.92 12.41 -5.34
C PHE A 59 -18.78 13.64 -6.25
N ILE A 60 -19.58 14.68 -6.01
CA ILE A 60 -19.53 15.92 -6.79
C ILE A 60 -18.18 16.63 -6.61
N ILE A 61 -17.68 16.72 -5.37
CA ILE A 61 -16.38 17.36 -5.06
C ILE A 61 -15.22 16.63 -5.75
N ASN A 62 -15.29 15.29 -5.84
CA ASN A 62 -14.23 14.47 -6.42
C ASN A 62 -14.48 14.09 -7.89
N TRP A 63 -15.51 14.65 -8.52
CA TRP A 63 -15.94 14.28 -9.86
C TRP A 63 -14.83 14.33 -10.90
N LYS A 64 -14.03 15.40 -10.89
CA LYS A 64 -12.89 15.57 -11.81
C LYS A 64 -11.85 14.46 -11.65
N LEU A 65 -11.55 14.06 -10.41
CA LEU A 65 -10.59 13.01 -10.12
C LEU A 65 -11.08 11.66 -10.66
N PHE A 66 -12.35 11.33 -10.45
CA PHE A 66 -12.94 10.11 -11.00
C PHE A 66 -13.00 10.11 -12.52
N HIS A 67 -13.30 11.26 -13.14
CA HIS A 67 -13.32 11.39 -14.59
C HIS A 67 -11.95 11.19 -15.23
N TYR A 68 -10.87 11.70 -14.62
CA TYR A 68 -9.51 11.45 -15.12
C TYR A 68 -9.10 9.98 -14.95
N LEU A 69 -9.45 9.35 -13.82
CA LEU A 69 -9.23 7.92 -13.61
C LEU A 69 -10.00 7.05 -14.62
N GLU A 70 -11.25 7.39 -14.93
CA GLU A 70 -12.07 6.66 -15.91
C GLU A 70 -11.48 6.74 -17.32
N LYS A 71 -10.90 7.88 -17.68
CA LYS A 71 -10.28 8.09 -18.98
C LYS A 71 -8.84 7.57 -19.07
N GLU A 72 -8.31 7.03 -17.97
CA GLU A 72 -6.89 6.68 -17.84
C GLU A 72 -5.96 7.84 -18.22
N ASP A 73 -6.44 9.08 -18.02
CA ASP A 73 -5.70 10.31 -18.34
C ASP A 73 -4.81 10.68 -17.16
N TRP A 74 -3.68 9.97 -17.08
CA TRP A 74 -2.70 10.11 -15.99
C TRP A 74 -2.09 11.51 -15.93
N GLU A 75 -1.87 12.17 -17.07
CA GLU A 75 -1.29 13.52 -17.12
C GLU A 75 -2.22 14.57 -16.50
N SER A 76 -3.50 14.54 -16.91
CA SER A 76 -4.49 15.45 -16.35
C SER A 76 -4.76 15.17 -14.89
N LEU A 77 -4.73 13.89 -14.48
CA LEU A 77 -4.87 13.48 -13.08
C LEU A 77 -3.74 14.04 -12.22
N ILE A 78 -2.49 13.86 -12.66
CA ILE A 78 -1.30 14.37 -11.97
C ILE A 78 -1.40 15.90 -11.85
N THR A 79 -1.62 16.61 -12.95
CA THR A 79 -1.70 18.08 -12.96
C THR A 79 -2.79 18.60 -12.00
N HIS A 80 -3.95 17.94 -11.98
CA HIS A 80 -5.05 18.30 -11.09
C HIS A 80 -4.72 18.06 -9.62
N ILE A 81 -4.06 16.94 -9.29
CA ILE A 81 -3.66 16.62 -7.91
C ILE A 81 -2.51 17.51 -7.45
N GLU A 82 -1.50 17.75 -8.29
CA GLU A 82 -0.40 18.68 -8.02
C GLU A 82 -0.92 20.09 -7.73
N GLY A 83 -1.91 20.57 -8.50
CA GLY A 83 -2.55 21.85 -8.23
C GLY A 83 -3.14 21.92 -6.82
N LYS A 84 -3.84 20.87 -6.39
CA LYS A 84 -4.40 20.78 -5.03
C LYS A 84 -3.33 20.62 -3.95
N LEU A 85 -2.28 19.86 -4.22
CA LEU A 85 -1.23 19.58 -3.26
C LEU A 85 -0.33 20.81 -3.05
N TYR A 86 0.23 21.35 -4.13
CA TYR A 86 1.24 22.40 -4.10
C TYR A 86 0.64 23.82 -4.04
N ARG A 87 -0.46 24.10 -4.75
CA ARG A 87 -1.06 25.46 -4.75
C ARG A 87 -2.04 25.64 -3.62
N GLU A 88 -2.96 24.69 -3.43
CA GLU A 88 -3.98 24.78 -2.36
C GLU A 88 -3.49 24.26 -1.00
N GLY A 89 -2.30 23.67 -0.93
CA GLY A 89 -1.74 23.13 0.32
C GLY A 89 -2.51 21.94 0.89
N ARG A 90 -3.31 21.23 0.08
CA ARG A 90 -4.19 20.15 0.54
C ARG A 90 -3.49 18.80 0.55
N PHE A 91 -2.65 18.58 1.57
CA PHE A 91 -1.97 17.30 1.82
C PHE A 91 -2.92 16.26 2.43
N ARG A 92 -3.71 15.62 1.56
CA ARG A 92 -4.56 14.46 1.89
C ARG A 92 -3.84 13.16 1.52
N GLU A 93 -3.99 12.15 2.36
CA GLU A 93 -3.39 10.82 2.14
C GLU A 93 -3.78 10.21 0.80
N GLN A 94 -5.06 10.33 0.42
CA GLN A 94 -5.55 9.84 -0.86
C GLN A 94 -4.82 10.48 -2.05
N PHE A 95 -4.58 11.80 -1.99
CA PHE A 95 -3.91 12.51 -3.08
C PHE A 95 -2.44 12.12 -3.18
N ILE A 96 -1.74 12.01 -2.05
CA ILE A 96 -0.35 11.55 -2.03
C ILE A 96 -0.25 10.13 -2.58
N ARG A 97 -1.12 9.21 -2.14
CA ARG A 97 -1.13 7.82 -2.61
C ARG A 97 -1.34 7.73 -4.11
N ILE A 98 -2.32 8.46 -4.65
CA ILE A 98 -2.60 8.46 -6.10
C ILE A 98 -1.42 9.06 -6.86
N LEU A 99 -0.88 10.18 -6.37
CA LEU A 99 0.19 10.90 -7.04
C LEU A 99 1.49 10.09 -7.11
N VAL A 100 1.91 9.52 -5.97
CA VAL A 100 3.09 8.65 -5.90
C VAL A 100 2.91 7.42 -6.80
N ASN A 101 1.75 6.75 -6.76
CA ASN A 101 1.48 5.62 -7.64
C ASN A 101 1.49 6.03 -9.12
N ALA A 102 0.94 7.19 -9.47
CA ALA A 102 0.94 7.68 -10.85
C ALA A 102 2.36 7.97 -11.35
N TYR A 103 3.22 8.57 -10.51
CA TYR A 103 4.63 8.76 -10.86
C TYR A 103 5.40 7.46 -10.97
N LEU A 104 5.11 6.46 -10.12
CA LEU A 104 5.72 5.14 -10.21
C LEU A 104 5.35 4.42 -11.51
N VAL A 105 4.09 4.50 -11.93
CA VAL A 105 3.64 3.96 -13.24
C VAL A 105 4.33 4.66 -14.40
N LYS A 106 4.58 5.97 -14.29
CA LYS A 106 5.29 6.76 -15.29
C LYS A 106 6.82 6.71 -15.18
N SER A 107 7.36 5.97 -14.20
CA SER A 107 8.79 5.92 -13.88
C SER A 107 9.42 7.31 -13.63
N ASP A 108 8.63 8.28 -13.15
CA ASP A 108 9.09 9.64 -12.84
C ASP A 108 9.62 9.73 -11.40
N ILE A 109 10.85 9.24 -11.22
CA ILE A 109 11.51 9.18 -9.92
C ILE A 109 11.77 10.58 -9.34
N SER A 110 12.05 11.56 -10.20
CA SER A 110 12.30 12.96 -9.78
C SER A 110 11.06 13.60 -9.18
N ALA A 111 9.88 13.31 -9.73
CA ALA A 111 8.63 13.82 -9.18
C ALA A 111 8.31 13.24 -7.79
N ILE A 112 8.70 11.99 -7.52
CA ILE A 112 8.52 11.36 -6.19
C ILE A 112 9.38 12.07 -5.14
N GLU A 113 10.62 12.42 -5.46
CA GLU A 113 11.50 13.20 -4.58
C GLU A 113 10.92 14.58 -4.26
N LYS A 114 10.31 15.22 -5.27
CA LYS A 114 9.62 16.51 -5.07
C LYS A 114 8.45 16.37 -4.11
N VAL A 115 7.65 15.31 -4.24
CA VAL A 115 6.55 15.00 -3.31
C VAL A 115 7.08 14.78 -1.90
N GLU A 116 8.14 13.98 -1.74
CA GLU A 116 8.76 13.70 -0.45
C GLU A 116 9.22 15.00 0.25
N LYS A 117 9.95 15.86 -0.46
CA LYS A 117 10.40 17.17 0.05
C LYS A 117 9.24 18.06 0.48
N GLU A 118 8.18 18.13 -0.31
CA GLU A 118 6.99 18.94 0.00
C GLU A 118 6.22 18.41 1.21
N ILE A 119 6.09 17.07 1.34
CA ILE A 119 5.48 16.47 2.53
C ILE A 119 6.35 16.73 3.76
N ARG A 120 7.67 16.57 3.66
CA ARG A 120 8.62 16.83 4.75
C ARG A 120 8.52 18.26 5.27
N ASN A 121 8.40 19.23 4.37
CA ASN A 121 8.34 20.64 4.71
C ASN A 121 6.97 21.08 5.26
N ARG A 122 5.87 20.59 4.68
CA ARG A 122 4.52 21.12 4.98
C ARG A 122 3.70 20.24 5.91
N LYS A 123 3.90 18.91 5.87
CA LYS A 123 3.12 17.96 6.67
C LYS A 123 3.94 16.70 7.02
N PRO A 124 4.98 16.83 7.85
CA PRO A 124 5.91 15.73 8.15
C PRO A 124 5.24 14.53 8.82
N SER A 125 4.08 14.72 9.47
CA SER A 125 3.31 13.63 10.07
C SER A 125 2.80 12.58 9.08
N LEU A 126 2.75 12.90 7.79
CA LEU A 126 2.38 11.94 6.74
C LEU A 126 3.57 11.13 6.20
N LEU A 127 4.81 11.56 6.43
CA LEU A 127 5.99 10.87 5.89
C LEU A 127 6.05 9.40 6.29
N PRO A 128 5.87 8.99 7.56
CA PRO A 128 6.01 7.58 7.94
C PRO A 128 5.02 6.66 7.22
N LYS A 129 3.84 7.18 6.84
CA LYS A 129 2.80 6.42 6.14
C LYS A 129 3.12 6.14 4.67
N PHE A 130 4.02 6.93 4.09
CA PHE A 130 4.43 6.81 2.68
C PHE A 130 5.93 6.56 2.55
N ALA A 131 6.62 6.28 3.66
CA ALA A 131 8.07 6.19 3.71
C ALA A 131 8.59 5.11 2.75
N LEU A 132 7.88 3.99 2.62
CA LEU A 132 8.27 2.90 1.73
C LEU A 132 8.21 3.30 0.25
N GLN A 133 7.15 3.99 -0.18
CA GLN A 133 7.00 4.41 -1.58
C GLN A 133 7.89 5.62 -1.90
N LEU A 134 8.00 6.56 -0.97
CA LEU A 134 8.88 7.73 -1.10
C LEU A 134 10.36 7.36 -0.99
N GLY A 135 10.69 6.17 -0.47
CA GLY A 135 12.05 5.64 -0.38
C GLY A 135 12.61 5.04 -1.67
N ILE A 136 11.77 4.87 -2.70
CA ILE A 136 12.18 4.27 -3.98
C ILE A 136 13.33 5.04 -4.67
N PRO A 137 13.30 6.38 -4.77
CA PRO A 137 14.43 7.14 -5.29
C PRO A 137 15.75 6.85 -4.55
N HIS A 138 15.71 6.80 -3.21
CA HIS A 138 16.88 6.49 -2.37
C HIS A 138 17.41 5.07 -2.62
N LEU A 139 16.51 4.11 -2.89
CA LEU A 139 16.89 2.74 -3.28
C LEU A 139 17.57 2.70 -4.65
N LEU A 140 17.08 3.49 -5.62
CA LEU A 140 17.56 3.49 -7.01
C LEU A 140 18.86 4.27 -7.24
N ARG A 141 19.12 5.34 -6.45
CA ARG A 141 20.35 6.15 -6.58
C ARG A 141 21.63 5.39 -6.27
N ASN A 142 21.52 4.21 -5.64
CA ASN A 142 22.66 3.36 -5.26
C ASN A 142 23.70 4.12 -4.41
N GLU A 143 23.22 5.04 -3.55
CA GLU A 143 24.03 5.75 -2.56
C GLU A 143 23.77 5.11 -1.18
N PRO A 144 24.66 4.23 -0.69
CA PRO A 144 24.37 3.44 0.51
C PRO A 144 24.11 4.29 1.75
N ARG A 145 24.79 5.42 1.90
CA ARG A 145 24.63 6.32 3.06
C ARG A 145 23.26 7.01 3.08
N ASP A 146 22.83 7.54 1.94
CA ASP A 146 21.52 8.18 1.78
C ASP A 146 20.37 7.19 2.06
N MET A 147 20.51 5.96 1.57
CA MET A 147 19.57 4.87 1.87
C MET A 147 19.50 4.56 3.37
N LEU A 148 20.65 4.48 4.04
CA LEU A 148 20.76 4.20 5.46
C LEU A 148 20.06 5.29 6.30
N ASP A 149 20.36 6.55 6.02
CA ASP A 149 19.82 7.70 6.74
C ASP A 149 18.30 7.80 6.55
N TYR A 150 17.83 7.60 5.31
CA TYR A 150 16.41 7.67 4.99
C TYR A 150 15.61 6.58 5.71
N TYR A 151 15.93 5.30 5.51
CA TYR A 151 15.16 4.20 6.10
C TYR A 151 15.33 4.12 7.62
N GLY A 152 16.52 4.47 8.13
CA GLY A 152 16.80 4.53 9.56
C GLY A 152 15.87 5.49 10.31
N ALA A 153 15.51 6.63 9.69
CA ALA A 153 14.59 7.59 10.27
C ALA A 153 13.16 7.06 10.49
N PHE A 154 12.77 5.98 9.80
CA PHE A 154 11.39 5.47 9.82
C PHE A 154 11.20 4.12 10.53
N LEU A 155 12.27 3.48 11.03
CA LEU A 155 12.23 2.15 11.68
C LEU A 155 11.19 2.01 12.81
N ARG A 156 10.92 3.10 13.54
CA ARG A 156 10.00 3.13 14.69
C ARG A 156 8.64 3.74 14.39
N SER A 157 8.50 4.46 13.27
CA SER A 157 7.30 5.24 12.96
C SER A 157 6.47 4.68 11.81
N ALA A 158 7.04 3.78 11.00
CA ALA A 158 6.33 3.18 9.87
C ALA A 158 5.22 2.22 10.35
N PRO A 159 4.03 2.25 9.69
CA PRO A 159 2.91 1.41 10.08
C PRO A 159 2.95 0.01 9.46
N GLY A 160 2.53 -1.00 10.23
CA GLY A 160 2.18 -2.33 9.71
C GLY A 160 3.30 -3.01 8.90
N GLN A 161 2.94 -3.62 7.76
CA GLN A 161 3.86 -4.35 6.88
C GLN A 161 4.91 -3.46 6.21
N ASP A 162 4.64 -2.16 6.02
CA ASP A 162 5.63 -1.23 5.46
C ASP A 162 6.87 -1.14 6.36
N ARG A 163 6.68 -1.36 7.68
CA ARG A 163 7.79 -1.38 8.64
C ARG A 163 8.78 -2.50 8.37
N ASP A 164 8.30 -3.70 8.07
CA ASP A 164 9.16 -4.87 7.83
C ASP A 164 9.99 -4.65 6.56
N TRP A 165 9.37 -4.10 5.51
CA TRP A 165 10.06 -3.70 4.28
C TRP A 165 11.06 -2.57 4.50
N ILE A 166 10.74 -1.58 5.34
CA ILE A 166 11.69 -0.50 5.72
C ILE A 166 12.86 -1.06 6.51
N GLN A 167 12.61 -1.98 7.44
CA GLN A 167 13.67 -2.63 8.22
C GLN A 167 14.59 -3.48 7.32
N TRP A 168 14.03 -4.20 6.36
CA TRP A 168 14.82 -4.93 5.37
C TRP A 168 15.68 -3.99 4.52
N ASN A 169 15.10 -2.90 3.99
CA ASN A 169 15.85 -1.91 3.20
C ASN A 169 16.96 -1.25 4.04
N TYR A 170 16.71 -0.98 5.31
CA TYR A 170 17.72 -0.49 6.25
C TYR A 170 18.85 -1.50 6.46
N ALA A 171 18.53 -2.77 6.68
CA ALA A 171 19.53 -3.83 6.84
C ALA A 171 20.35 -4.07 5.56
N PHE A 172 19.71 -3.93 4.40
CA PHE A 172 20.38 -3.95 3.10
C PHE A 172 21.33 -2.74 2.94
N ALA A 173 20.90 -1.54 3.33
CA ALA A 173 21.76 -0.36 3.35
C ALA A 173 22.96 -0.52 4.29
N LEU A 174 22.76 -1.12 5.48
CA LEU A 174 23.87 -1.46 6.39
C LEU A 174 24.89 -2.38 5.73
N LEU A 175 24.43 -3.41 5.01
CA LEU A 175 25.30 -4.33 4.27
C LEU A 175 26.11 -3.60 3.19
N LEU A 176 25.47 -2.71 2.43
CA LEU A 176 26.13 -1.90 1.39
C LEU A 176 27.13 -0.88 1.96
N ASN A 177 26.99 -0.49 3.23
CA ASN A 177 27.95 0.38 3.94
C ASN A 177 29.01 -0.42 4.73
N GLU A 178 29.20 -1.72 4.44
CA GLU A 178 30.15 -2.60 5.12
C GLU A 178 29.89 -2.79 6.63
N LYS A 179 28.73 -2.37 7.14
CA LYS A 179 28.31 -2.57 8.53
C LYS A 179 27.70 -3.97 8.71
N ARG A 180 28.55 -4.97 8.51
CA ARG A 180 28.17 -6.39 8.39
C ARG A 180 27.48 -6.93 9.64
N GLU A 181 28.04 -6.70 10.82
CA GLU A 181 27.46 -7.21 12.08
C GLU A 181 26.11 -6.55 12.42
N GLU A 182 25.97 -5.24 12.21
CA GLU A 182 24.69 -4.54 12.42
C GLU A 182 23.62 -5.06 11.45
N SER A 183 23.97 -5.27 10.17
CA SER A 183 23.07 -5.83 9.16
C SER A 183 22.61 -7.25 9.54
N LYS A 184 23.54 -8.10 9.98
CA LYS A 184 23.26 -9.48 10.41
C LYS A 184 22.24 -9.51 11.53
N GLU A 185 22.42 -8.70 12.57
CA GLU A 185 21.50 -8.71 13.72
C GLU A 185 20.11 -8.20 13.34
N GLU A 186 20.02 -7.13 12.54
CA GLU A 186 18.74 -6.62 12.04
C GLU A 186 18.00 -7.68 11.20
N LEU A 187 18.69 -8.37 10.30
CA LEU A 187 18.11 -9.43 9.48
C LEU A 187 17.68 -10.64 10.32
N ARG A 188 18.45 -11.02 11.34
CA ARG A 188 18.12 -12.13 12.25
C ARG A 188 16.82 -11.83 13.00
N VAL A 189 16.73 -10.67 13.63
CA VAL A 189 15.52 -10.22 14.34
C VAL A 189 14.31 -10.14 13.41
N LEU A 190 14.53 -9.70 12.18
CA LEU A 190 13.48 -9.57 11.17
C LEU A 190 12.98 -10.96 10.67
N SER A 191 13.89 -11.94 10.53
CA SER A 191 13.56 -13.31 10.10
C SER A 191 12.58 -14.05 11.02
N GLU A 192 12.64 -13.76 12.33
CA GLU A 192 11.78 -14.38 13.34
C GLU A 192 10.33 -13.86 13.30
N LYS A 193 10.12 -12.65 12.77
CA LYS A 193 8.83 -11.93 12.83
C LYS A 193 8.05 -11.96 11.53
N ILE A 194 8.73 -12.03 10.39
CA ILE A 194 8.08 -11.93 9.09
C ILE A 194 7.23 -13.16 8.79
N SER A 195 5.98 -12.89 8.39
CA SER A 195 5.08 -13.89 7.80
C SER A 195 4.98 -13.80 6.27
N GLU A 196 5.37 -12.67 5.66
CA GLU A 196 5.33 -12.47 4.21
C GLU A 196 6.40 -13.31 3.49
N PRO A 197 6.04 -14.23 2.57
CA PRO A 197 7.00 -15.15 1.94
C PRO A 197 8.09 -14.47 1.12
N LEU A 198 7.77 -13.42 0.36
CA LEU A 198 8.75 -12.71 -0.49
C LEU A 198 9.80 -11.98 0.35
N LEU A 199 9.35 -11.25 1.37
CA LEU A 199 10.27 -10.56 2.27
C LEU A 199 11.12 -11.57 3.06
N LYS A 200 10.52 -12.68 3.52
CA LYS A 200 11.26 -13.76 4.19
C LYS A 200 12.33 -14.38 3.27
N LEU A 201 12.03 -14.59 1.99
CA LEU A 201 13.01 -15.03 1.00
C LEU A 201 14.19 -14.04 0.89
N LEU A 202 13.90 -12.75 0.76
CA LEU A 202 14.94 -11.72 0.67
C LEU A 202 15.79 -11.63 1.94
N VAL A 203 15.19 -11.77 3.13
CA VAL A 203 15.92 -11.80 4.40
C VAL A 203 16.88 -12.99 4.45
N LEU A 204 16.39 -14.19 4.16
CA LEU A 204 17.23 -15.39 4.19
C LEU A 204 18.33 -15.36 3.14
N TYR A 205 18.04 -14.82 1.95
CA TYR A 205 19.03 -14.63 0.89
C TYR A 205 20.17 -13.70 1.30
N LEU A 206 19.86 -12.59 2.00
CA LEU A 206 20.90 -11.70 2.53
C LEU A 206 21.65 -12.35 3.70
N LEU A 207 20.96 -13.09 4.58
CA LEU A 207 21.59 -13.80 5.70
C LEU A 207 22.57 -14.88 5.24
N ASP A 208 22.35 -15.51 4.08
CA ASP A 208 23.28 -16.50 3.53
C ASP A 208 24.67 -15.92 3.25
N SER A 209 24.79 -14.60 3.03
CA SER A 209 26.10 -13.96 2.89
C SER A 209 26.99 -14.05 4.15
N PHE A 210 26.40 -14.44 5.29
CA PHE A 210 27.08 -14.64 6.57
C PHE A 210 27.21 -16.12 6.97
N SER A 211 26.61 -17.05 6.21
CA SER A 211 26.57 -18.49 6.55
C SER A 211 27.95 -19.16 6.56
N ARG A 212 28.94 -18.56 5.90
CA ARG A 212 30.35 -19.04 5.90
C ARG A 212 31.10 -18.71 7.19
N SER A 213 30.64 -17.73 7.95
CA SER A 213 31.34 -17.20 9.13
C SER A 213 30.60 -17.47 10.44
N ASP A 214 29.33 -17.90 10.38
CA ASP A 214 28.45 -18.02 11.53
C ASP A 214 27.53 -19.25 11.35
N ASP A 215 27.83 -20.33 12.09
CA ASP A 215 27.09 -21.59 12.00
C ASP A 215 25.63 -21.43 12.45
N ALA A 216 25.34 -20.52 13.40
CA ALA A 216 23.97 -20.28 13.84
C ALA A 216 23.12 -19.61 12.74
N VAL A 217 23.73 -18.71 11.96
CA VAL A 217 23.06 -18.12 10.79
C VAL A 217 22.84 -19.17 9.71
N LYS A 218 23.81 -20.07 9.51
CA LYS A 218 23.67 -21.16 8.55
C LYS A 218 22.50 -22.08 8.88
N ASP A 219 22.38 -22.52 10.14
CA ASP A 219 21.26 -23.36 10.59
C ASP A 219 19.90 -22.66 10.43
N LEU A 220 19.85 -21.35 10.72
CA LEU A 220 18.66 -20.52 10.51
C LEU A 220 18.29 -20.43 9.03
N VAL A 221 19.26 -20.19 8.16
CA VAL A 221 19.06 -20.11 6.70
C VAL A 221 18.57 -21.43 6.14
N ASP A 222 19.20 -22.55 6.50
CA ASP A 222 18.81 -23.88 6.02
C ASP A 222 17.40 -24.27 6.48
N SER A 223 17.07 -24.01 7.75
CA SER A 223 15.73 -24.23 8.30
C SER A 223 14.68 -23.36 7.58
N GLY A 224 14.99 -22.07 7.38
CA GLY A 224 14.10 -21.14 6.69
C GLY A 224 13.89 -21.49 5.22
N ARG A 225 14.93 -21.97 4.52
CA ARG A 225 14.82 -22.47 3.13
C ARG A 225 13.88 -23.66 3.04
N LYS A 226 13.99 -24.61 3.98
CA LYS A 226 13.10 -25.78 4.04
C LYS A 226 11.64 -25.34 4.25
N GLU A 227 11.40 -24.47 5.21
CA GLU A 227 10.05 -23.93 5.49
C GLU A 227 9.45 -23.22 4.27
N LEU A 228 10.23 -22.39 3.57
CA LEU A 228 9.77 -21.69 2.37
C LEU A 228 9.45 -22.64 1.22
N ARG A 229 10.27 -23.69 1.01
CA ARG A 229 10.03 -24.71 -0.01
C ARG A 229 8.76 -25.52 0.28
N GLU A 230 8.49 -25.82 1.55
CA GLU A 230 7.27 -26.54 1.98
C GLU A 230 6.00 -25.68 1.82
N LYS A 231 6.07 -24.39 2.18
CA LYS A 231 4.91 -23.48 2.11
C LYS A 231 4.59 -22.98 0.71
N ALA A 232 5.60 -22.85 -0.15
CA ALA A 232 5.43 -22.32 -1.50
C ALA A 232 6.29 -23.14 -2.50
N PRO A 233 5.69 -24.16 -3.16
CA PRO A 233 6.37 -24.91 -4.21
C PRO A 233 6.75 -24.00 -5.39
N SER A 234 7.76 -24.38 -6.18
CA SER A 234 8.33 -23.57 -7.27
C SER A 234 7.30 -22.95 -8.23
N GLY A 235 6.23 -23.65 -8.57
CA GLY A 235 5.15 -23.14 -9.44
C GLY A 235 4.22 -22.08 -8.81
N SER A 236 4.28 -21.89 -7.49
CA SER A 236 3.49 -20.87 -6.78
C SER A 236 4.19 -19.51 -6.67
N TRP A 237 5.51 -19.45 -6.87
CA TRP A 237 6.29 -18.23 -6.68
C TRP A 237 6.05 -17.18 -7.76
N GLU A 238 5.78 -17.58 -9.00
CA GLU A 238 5.36 -16.64 -10.04
C GLU A 238 4.03 -15.97 -9.66
N GLN A 239 3.09 -16.73 -9.10
CA GLN A 239 1.81 -16.19 -8.63
C GLN A 239 1.99 -15.29 -7.39
N ILE A 240 2.89 -15.65 -6.48
CA ILE A 240 3.21 -14.83 -5.30
C ILE A 240 3.86 -13.51 -5.74
N THR A 241 4.81 -13.55 -6.67
CA THR A 241 5.45 -12.34 -7.23
C THR A 241 4.43 -11.48 -7.98
N GLU A 242 3.55 -12.09 -8.79
CA GLU A 242 2.54 -11.34 -9.54
C GLU A 242 1.50 -10.69 -8.61
N ARG A 243 1.06 -11.41 -7.56
CA ARG A 243 0.15 -10.85 -6.54
C ARG A 243 0.77 -9.66 -5.80
N ASN A 244 2.09 -9.66 -5.65
CA ASN A 244 2.83 -8.59 -4.97
C ASN A 244 3.44 -7.55 -5.93
N ARG A 245 3.20 -7.63 -7.25
CA ARG A 245 3.65 -6.59 -8.20
C ARG A 245 3.07 -5.21 -7.92
N MET A 246 1.93 -5.13 -7.23
CA MET A 246 1.37 -3.86 -6.76
C MET A 246 2.25 -3.20 -5.69
N ASN A 247 3.12 -3.96 -5.02
CA ASN A 247 4.17 -3.41 -4.18
C ASN A 247 5.35 -3.01 -5.07
N VAL A 248 5.57 -1.71 -5.23
CA VAL A 248 6.56 -1.20 -6.18
C VAL A 248 7.99 -1.57 -5.79
N GLN A 249 8.24 -1.89 -4.51
CA GLN A 249 9.51 -2.46 -4.05
C GLN A 249 9.83 -3.79 -4.73
N VAL A 250 8.82 -4.64 -4.98
CA VAL A 250 8.97 -5.93 -5.68
C VAL A 250 9.37 -5.70 -7.14
N VAL A 251 8.86 -4.64 -7.76
CA VAL A 251 9.22 -4.28 -9.14
C VAL A 251 10.66 -3.77 -9.20
N VAL A 252 11.03 -2.86 -8.30
CA VAL A 252 12.39 -2.29 -8.21
C VAL A 252 13.43 -3.36 -7.90
N LEU A 253 13.10 -4.30 -7.01
CA LEU A 253 13.98 -5.39 -6.58
C LEU A 253 13.79 -6.66 -7.41
N SER A 254 13.10 -6.60 -8.55
CA SER A 254 12.73 -7.78 -9.34
C SER A 254 13.92 -8.66 -9.72
N LYS A 255 15.08 -8.07 -10.02
CA LYS A 255 16.32 -8.81 -10.28
C LYS A 255 16.81 -9.55 -9.03
N LEU A 256 16.89 -8.87 -7.89
CA LEU A 256 17.30 -9.47 -6.61
C LEU A 256 16.35 -10.59 -6.18
N ILE A 257 15.04 -10.40 -6.39
CA ILE A 257 14.03 -11.43 -6.12
C ILE A 257 14.26 -12.64 -7.01
N LYS A 258 14.52 -12.45 -8.30
CA LYS A 258 14.83 -13.55 -9.23
C LYS A 258 16.09 -14.31 -8.81
N ASP A 259 17.13 -13.59 -8.40
CA ASP A 259 18.38 -14.18 -7.92
C ASP A 259 18.15 -14.97 -6.62
N ALA A 260 17.37 -14.42 -5.68
CA ALA A 260 16.98 -15.10 -4.45
C ALA A 260 16.11 -16.34 -4.72
N GLN A 261 15.18 -16.28 -5.68
CA GLN A 261 14.39 -17.44 -6.10
C GLN A 261 15.27 -18.53 -6.71
N ASN A 262 16.20 -18.14 -7.58
CA ASN A 262 17.19 -19.06 -8.15
C ASN A 262 18.11 -19.63 -7.06
N TRP A 263 18.40 -18.90 -5.99
CA TRP A 263 19.13 -19.44 -4.84
C TRP A 263 18.27 -20.38 -3.99
N LEU A 264 16.97 -20.08 -3.83
CA LEU A 264 16.05 -20.94 -3.08
C LEU A 264 15.85 -22.28 -3.78
N PHE A 265 15.77 -22.30 -5.11
CA PHE A 265 15.48 -23.50 -5.90
C PHE A 265 16.67 -24.09 -6.66
N GLY A 266 17.69 -23.28 -6.93
CA GLY A 266 18.92 -23.68 -7.61
C GLY A 266 19.91 -24.30 -6.63
N ASN A 267 20.57 -25.34 -7.12
CA ASN A 267 21.43 -26.30 -6.42
C ASN A 267 20.67 -27.29 -5.52
N THR A 268 19.95 -28.21 -6.18
CA THR A 268 20.39 -29.62 -6.22
C THR A 268 21.43 -29.78 -7.31
#